data_AF-A0A369BNS8-F1
#
_entry.id   AF-A0A369BNS8-F1
#
_cell.length_a   1.000
_cell.length_b   1.000
_cell.length_c   1.000
_cell.angle_alpha   90.00
_cell.angle_beta   90.00
_cell.angle_gamma   90.00
#
_symmetry.space_group_name_H-M   'P 1'
#
loop_
_entity.id
_entity.type
_entity.pdbx_description
1 polymer ?
#
loop_
_entity_poly.entity_id
_entity_poly.type
_entity_poly.pdbx_seq_one_letter_code
_entity_poly.pdbx_strand_id
1 'polypeptide(L)' 'MDKRKVIDAYRRGFLTLQECAQVLGVEKTHIVDLLEPTSAEASSAGPSDGQPAATTNS' A
#
# COMPACT_ATOMS: atom_id res chain seq x y z
N MET A 1 1.10 -4.05 17.55
CA MET A 1 0.89 -4.17 16.09
C MET A 1 1.63 -3.03 15.43
N ASP A 2 2.44 -3.28 14.40
CA ASP A 2 3.14 -2.21 13.70
C ASP A 2 2.18 -1.36 12.86
N LYS A 3 2.29 -0.03 12.97
CA LYS A 3 1.55 0.94 12.13
C LYS A 3 1.63 0.60 10.65
N ARG A 4 2.81 0.20 10.14
CA ARG A 4 3.00 -0.17 8.73
C ARG A 4 2.15 -1.38 8.31
N LYS A 5 2.01 -2.38 9.18
CA LYS A 5 1.19 -3.56 8.92
C LYS A 5 -0.30 -3.21 8.86
N VAL A 6 -0.75 -2.31 9.74
CA VAL A 6 -2.13 -1.81 9.76
C VAL A 6 -2.46 -1.01 8.50
N ILE A 7 -1.56 -0.11 8.07
CA ILE A 7 -1.72 0.67 6.83
C ILE A 7 -1.77 -0.26 5.61
N ASP A 8 -0.86 -1.23 5.53
CA ASP A 8 -0.81 -2.18 4.41
C ASP A 8 -2.08 -3.03 4.35
N ALA A 9 -2.60 -3.47 5.49
CA ALA A 9 -3.85 -4.23 5.57
C ALA A 9 -5.09 -3.38 5.22
N TYR A 10 -5.14 -2.11 5.65
CA TYR A 10 -6.19 -1.16 5.24
C TYR A 10 -6.17 -0.93 3.72
N ARG A 11 -4.99 -0.68 3.14
CA ARG A 11 -4.82 -0.47 1.68
C ARG A 11 -5.22 -1.69 0.86
N ARG A 12 -5.02 -2.89 1.41
CA ARG A 12 -5.42 -4.16 0.79
C ARG A 12 -6.89 -4.52 1.03
N GLY A 13 -7.64 -3.72 1.82
CA GLY A 13 -9.04 -3.95 2.14
C GLY A 13 -9.29 -5.04 3.18
N PHE A 14 -8.26 -5.48 3.90
CA PHE A 14 -8.39 -6.44 5.00
C PHE A 14 -8.90 -5.82 6.29
N LEU A 15 -8.70 -4.50 6.47
CA LEU A 15 -9.15 -3.76 7.64
C LEU A 15 -9.94 -2.52 7.22
N THR A 16 -10.93 -2.18 8.04
CA THR A 16 -11.63 -0.90 7.96
C THR A 16 -10.90 0.19 8.74
N LEU A 17 -11.23 1.46 8.45
CA LEU A 17 -10.69 2.63 9.17
C LEU A 17 -10.93 2.54 10.69
N GLN A 18 -12.07 1.96 11.08
CA GLN A 18 -12.46 1.75 12.47
C GLN A 18 -11.63 0.66 13.16
N GLU A 19 -11.34 -0.44 12.46
CA GLU A 19 -10.46 -1.48 12.99
C GLU A 19 -9.03 -0.95 13.14
N CYS A 20 -8.57 -0.12 12.19
CA CYS A 20 -7.28 0.55 12.32
C CYS A 20 -7.23 1.40 13.60
N ALA A 21 -8.31 2.12 13.93
CA ALA A 21 -8.45 2.94 15.14
C ALA A 21 -8.34 2.12 16.42
N GLN A 22 -9.03 1.00 16.46
CA GLN A 22 -8.99 0.10 17.61
C GLN A 22 -7.63 -0.56 17.78
N VAL A 23 -6.99 -0.97 16.69
CA VAL A 23 -5.67 -1.63 16.72
C VAL A 23 -4.54 -0.65 17.08
N LEU A 24 -4.63 0.60 16.62
CA LEU A 24 -3.65 1.65 16.90
C LEU A 24 -3.92 2.41 18.21
N GLY A 25 -5.11 2.23 18.80
CA GLY A 25 -5.49 2.91 20.03
C GLY A 25 -5.67 4.42 19.87
N VAL A 26 -6.10 4.88 18.69
CA VAL A 26 -6.26 6.31 18.37
C VAL A 26 -7.64 6.59 17.78
N GLU A 27 -8.07 7.84 17.84
CA GLU A 27 -9.38 8.26 17.30
C GLU A 27 -9.41 8.21 15.77
N LYS A 28 -10.59 7.92 15.20
CA LYS A 28 -10.78 7.73 13.74
C LYS A 28 -10.29 8.92 12.91
N THR A 29 -10.47 10.14 13.43
CA THR A 29 -10.05 11.40 12.82
C THR A 29 -8.54 11.48 12.65
N HIS A 30 -7.78 11.08 13.66
CA HIS A 30 -6.32 11.06 13.62
C HIS A 30 -5.77 9.97 12.68
N ILE A 31 -6.55 8.93 12.39
CA ILE A 31 -6.13 7.85 11.51
C ILE A 31 -6.19 8.20 10.04
N VAL A 32 -7.15 9.03 9.63
CA VAL A 32 -7.23 9.49 8.23
C VAL A 32 -5.96 10.25 7.88
N ASP A 33 -5.53 11.16 8.76
CA ASP A 33 -4.28 11.91 8.64
C ASP A 33 -3.04 11.00 8.64
N LEU A 34 -3.09 9.92 9.43
CA LEU A 34 -2.00 8.95 9.56
C LEU A 34 -1.87 7.96 8.39
N LEU A 35 -3.00 7.70 7.70
CA LEU A 35 -3.14 6.84 6.54
C LEU A 35 -2.92 7.59 5.24
N GLU A 36 -3.06 8.92 5.25
CA GLU A 36 -2.82 9.75 4.09
C GLU A 36 -1.36 9.55 3.65
N PRO A 37 -1.13 8.93 2.48
CA PRO A 37 0.20 8.85 1.95
C PRO A 37 0.56 10.27 1.54
N THR A 38 1.46 10.91 2.29
CA THR A 38 2.15 12.10 1.75
C THR A 38 2.65 11.69 0.36
N SER A 39 2.08 12.32 -0.65
CA SER A 39 2.33 12.08 -2.05
C SER A 39 3.68 12.70 -2.44
N ALA A 40 4.73 12.18 -1.82
CA ALA A 40 6.13 12.31 -2.17
C ALA A 40 6.72 10.95 -1.79
N GLU A 41 6.62 9.92 -2.63
CA GLU A 41 7.47 9.77 -3.79
C GLU A 41 6.70 9.04 -4.89
N ALA A 42 6.18 9.79 -5.86
CA ALA A 42 5.99 9.30 -7.20
C ALA A 42 7.37 9.32 -7.90
N SER A 43 8.29 8.43 -7.52
CA SER A 43 9.54 8.19 -8.24
C SER A 43 10.19 6.91 -7.73
N SER A 44 10.73 6.12 -8.67
CA SER A 44 11.45 4.85 -8.47
C SER A 44 10.55 3.64 -8.12
N ALA A 45 10.30 2.65 -8.97
CA ALA A 45 10.96 2.24 -10.20
C ALA A 45 10.04 1.29 -10.96
N GLY A 46 9.97 1.45 -12.29
CA GLY A 46 9.43 0.45 -13.18
C GLY A 46 9.08 1.00 -14.56
N PRO A 47 10.04 1.27 -15.44
CA PRO A 47 9.85 0.93 -16.83
C PRO A 47 10.08 -0.57 -16.99
N SER A 48 9.01 -1.25 -17.38
CA SER A 48 9.01 -2.60 -17.90
C SER A 48 9.90 -2.64 -19.15
N ASP A 49 11.16 -3.04 -19.01
CA ASP A 49 12.02 -3.29 -20.17
C ASP A 49 11.68 -4.66 -20.76
N GLY A 50 10.97 -4.59 -21.87
CA GLY A 50 11.35 -5.31 -23.09
C GLY A 50 11.36 -6.82 -23.02
N GLN A 51 10.26 -7.41 -23.47
CA GLN A 51 10.27 -8.73 -24.09
C GLN A 51 10.91 -8.62 -25.49
N PRO A 52 11.96 -9.41 -25.80
CA PRO A 52 12.15 -9.85 -27.17
C PRO A 52 12.26 -11.38 -27.28
N ALA A 53 11.29 -11.92 -28.04
CA ALA A 53 11.46 -12.84 -29.17
C ALA A 53 12.10 -14.24 -29.01
N ALA A 54 11.34 -15.18 -29.60
CA ALA A 54 11.78 -16.33 -30.41
C ALA A 54 12.36 -17.57 -29.72
N THR A 55 11.60 -18.67 -29.78
CA THR A 55 11.89 -19.70 -30.78
C THR A 55 10.65 -20.58 -31.00
N THR A 56 10.19 -20.57 -32.24
CA THR A 56 9.38 -21.64 -32.84
C THR A 56 10.33 -22.41 -33.75
N ASN A 57 10.42 -23.71 -33.55
CA ASN A 57 10.86 -24.70 -34.54
C ASN A 57 10.38 -26.05 -34.00
N SER A 58 9.30 -26.64 -34.54
CA SER A 58 9.24 -27.48 -35.76
C SER A 58 10.24 -28.63 -35.74
#